data_AF-A0A182SXW0-F1
#
_entry.id   AF-A0A182SXW0-F1
#
_cell.length_a   1.000
_cell.length_b   1.000
_cell.length_c   1.000
_cell.angle_alpha   90.00
_cell.angle_beta   90.00
_cell.angle_gamma   90.00
#
_symmetry.space_group_name_H-M   'P 1'
#
loop_
_entity.id
_entity.type
_entity.pdbx_description
1 polymer ?
#
loop_
_entity_poly.entity_id
_entity_poly.type
_entity_poly.pdbx_seq_one_letter_code
_entity_poly.pdbx_strand_id
1 'polypeptide(L)'
;TGSKKDAERLVKNIIKIVIKIAVLHRNGQLNADELRQADRFRSKFQTLQMAILSFYEVDYSFDLNYLQKSLADCRSLLRSCVVRHLTDKSLGRIDEVFDTFTDTALLETAFRQDSPYREIMDKIVVDLNKAMENGDI
;
A
#
# COMPACT_ATOMS: atom_id res chain seq x y z
N THR A 1 15.90 0.94 -5.66
CA THR A 1 16.31 2.27 -6.17
C THR A 1 17.80 2.57 -5.99
N GLY A 2 18.51 1.99 -5.01
CA GLY A 2 19.93 2.33 -4.75
C GLY A 2 20.17 3.76 -4.29
N SER A 3 19.09 4.51 -3.97
CA SER A 3 19.11 5.94 -3.70
C SER A 3 18.38 6.22 -2.39
N LYS A 4 19.16 6.58 -1.37
CA LYS A 4 18.64 7.01 -0.06
C LYS A 4 17.65 8.16 -0.20
N LYS A 5 17.97 9.14 -1.04
CA LYS A 5 17.12 10.31 -1.32
C LYS A 5 15.74 9.90 -1.84
N ASP A 6 15.68 8.91 -2.73
CA ASP A 6 14.41 8.44 -3.29
C ASP A 6 13.61 7.64 -2.27
N ALA A 7 14.27 6.80 -1.46
CA ALA A 7 13.61 6.07 -0.37
C ALA A 7 13.01 7.04 0.68
N GLU A 8 13.76 8.06 1.11
CA GLU A 8 13.26 9.07 2.05
C GLU A 8 12.10 9.88 1.45
N ARG A 9 12.17 10.21 0.15
CA ARG A 9 11.08 10.88 -0.56
C ARG A 9 9.82 10.02 -0.57
N LEU A 10 9.95 8.72 -0.84
CA LEU A 10 8.84 7.77 -0.84
C LEU A 10 8.16 7.73 0.52
N VAL A 11 8.90 7.52 1.60
CA VAL A 11 8.36 7.48 2.96
C VAL A 11 7.65 8.80 3.32
N LYS A 12 8.27 9.94 2.97
CA LYS A 12 7.64 11.26 3.15
C LYS A 12 6.33 11.41 2.36
N ASN A 13 6.26 10.85 1.16
CA ASN A 13 5.04 10.87 0.35
C ASN A 13 3.93 10.05 1.02
N ILE A 14 4.24 8.84 1.51
CA ILE A 14 3.31 7.99 2.26
C ILE A 14 2.75 8.76 3.46
N ILE A 15 3.60 9.31 4.32
CA ILE A 15 3.20 10.07 5.51
C ILE A 15 2.27 11.24 5.13
N LYS A 16 2.61 11.98 4.08
CA LYS A 16 1.79 13.12 3.61
C LYS A 16 0.41 12.70 3.12
N ILE A 17 0.31 11.58 2.42
CA ILE A 17 -0.97 11.06 1.91
C ILE A 17 -1.85 10.62 3.08
N VAL A 18 -1.29 9.82 4.00
CA VAL A 18 -2.01 9.30 5.18
C VAL A 18 -2.56 10.46 6.03
N ILE A 19 -1.71 11.45 6.36
CA ILE A 19 -2.16 12.62 7.17
C ILE A 19 -3.26 13.38 6.45
N LYS A 20 -3.16 13.60 5.14
CA LYS A 20 -4.19 14.33 4.37
C LYS A 20 -5.53 13.60 4.39
N ILE A 21 -5.53 12.29 4.19
CA ILE A 21 -6.75 11.47 4.24
C ILE A 21 -7.36 11.52 5.64
N ALA A 22 -6.55 11.36 6.68
CA ALA A 22 -7.01 11.42 8.07
C ALA A 22 -7.67 12.77 8.40
N VAL A 23 -7.09 13.88 7.93
CA VAL A 23 -7.67 15.22 8.11
C VAL A 23 -9.00 15.38 7.35
N LEU A 24 -9.09 14.88 6.11
CA LEU A 24 -10.35 14.91 5.34
C LEU A 24 -11.46 14.11 6.05
N HIS A 25 -11.14 12.91 6.52
CA HIS A 25 -12.08 12.05 7.22
C HIS A 25 -12.53 12.68 8.55
N ARG A 26 -11.59 13.13 9.38
CA ARG A 26 -11.88 13.74 10.70
C ARG A 26 -12.74 15.01 10.58
N ASN A 27 -12.58 15.77 9.51
CA ASN A 27 -13.31 17.00 9.28
C ASN A 27 -14.62 16.79 8.48
N GLY A 28 -15.06 15.54 8.28
CA GLY A 28 -16.30 15.22 7.57
C GLY A 28 -16.33 15.73 6.13
N GLN A 29 -15.16 15.84 5.48
CA GLN A 29 -15.05 16.40 4.12
C GLN A 29 -15.44 15.39 3.04
N LEU A 30 -15.41 14.10 3.37
CA LEU A 30 -15.76 13.03 2.44
C LEU A 30 -17.28 12.88 2.36
N ASN A 31 -17.81 12.86 1.15
CA ASN A 31 -19.23 12.58 0.91
C ASN A 31 -19.52 11.07 0.99
N ALA A 32 -20.80 10.69 0.94
CA ALA A 32 -21.23 9.29 1.06
C ALA A 32 -20.61 8.36 0.00
N ASP A 33 -20.37 8.84 -1.23
CA ASP A 33 -19.72 8.01 -2.24
C ASP A 33 -18.23 7.81 -1.96
N GLU A 34 -17.54 8.87 -1.55
CA GLU A 34 -16.12 8.82 -1.18
C GLU A 34 -15.88 7.92 0.04
N LEU A 35 -16.79 7.96 1.03
CA LEU A 35 -16.75 7.05 2.18
C LEU A 35 -16.95 5.59 1.74
N ARG A 36 -17.88 5.31 0.82
CA ARG A 36 -18.02 3.95 0.25
C ARG A 36 -16.77 3.50 -0.48
N GLN A 37 -16.08 4.39 -1.20
CA GLN A 37 -14.80 4.04 -1.83
C GLN A 37 -13.71 3.79 -0.77
N ALA A 38 -13.73 4.52 0.35
CA ALA A 38 -12.79 4.31 1.45
C ALA A 38 -13.01 2.95 2.13
N ASP A 39 -14.26 2.54 2.33
CA ASP A 39 -14.58 1.20 2.87
C ASP A 39 -14.14 0.08 1.91
N ARG A 40 -14.32 0.30 0.59
CA ARG A 40 -13.83 -0.63 -0.44
C ARG A 40 -12.30 -0.69 -0.46
N PHE A 41 -11.62 0.46 -0.34
CA PHE A 41 -10.18 0.53 -0.22
C PHE A 41 -9.71 -0.28 0.99
N ARG A 42 -10.31 -0.05 2.16
CA ARG A 42 -9.99 -0.79 3.40
C ARG A 42 -10.11 -2.30 3.21
N SER A 43 -11.25 -2.76 2.70
CA SER A 43 -11.50 -4.20 2.48
C SER A 43 -10.52 -4.81 1.47
N LYS A 44 -10.21 -4.08 0.39
CA LYS A 44 -9.24 -4.52 -0.62
C LYS A 44 -7.82 -4.54 -0.07
N PHE A 45 -7.45 -3.57 0.77
CA PHE A 45 -6.15 -3.49 1.41
C PHE A 45 -5.95 -4.62 2.42
N GLN A 46 -6.97 -4.96 3.22
CA GLN A 46 -6.95 -6.15 4.10
C GLN A 46 -6.76 -7.44 3.29
N THR A 47 -7.44 -7.57 2.14
CA THR A 47 -7.24 -8.71 1.24
C THR A 47 -5.82 -8.78 0.69
N LEU A 48 -5.25 -7.64 0.29
CA LEU A 48 -3.86 -7.53 -0.15
C LEU A 48 -2.88 -7.96 0.95
N GLN A 49 -3.13 -7.59 2.20
CA GLN A 49 -2.29 -7.99 3.33
C GLN A 49 -2.29 -9.50 3.55
N MET A 50 -3.46 -10.13 3.56
CA MET A 50 -3.58 -11.59 3.64
C MET A 50 -2.81 -12.28 2.52
N ALA A 51 -2.86 -11.74 1.30
CA ALA A 51 -2.10 -12.26 0.17
C ALA A 51 -0.59 -12.10 0.37
N ILE A 52 -0.13 -10.94 0.87
CA ILE A 52 1.30 -10.73 1.19
C ILE A 52 1.79 -11.73 2.24
N LEU A 53 1.02 -11.97 3.30
CA LEU A 53 1.34 -12.97 4.32
C LEU A 53 1.44 -14.37 3.70
N SER A 54 0.38 -14.79 2.98
CA SER A 54 0.33 -16.10 2.33
C SER A 54 1.48 -16.30 1.34
N PHE A 55 1.78 -15.31 0.50
CA PHE A 55 2.86 -15.39 -0.49
C PHE A 55 4.26 -15.47 0.12
N TYR A 56 4.42 -14.95 1.34
CA TYR A 56 5.68 -14.98 2.04
C TYR A 56 5.90 -16.27 2.85
N GLU A 57 4.83 -16.78 3.46
CA GLU A 57 4.87 -17.94 4.37
C GLU A 57 4.71 -19.28 3.66
N VAL A 58 4.02 -19.31 2.52
CA VAL A 58 3.76 -20.55 1.77
C VAL A 58 4.68 -20.65 0.56
N ASP A 59 5.54 -21.67 0.56
CA ASP A 59 6.45 -21.93 -0.54
C ASP A 59 5.72 -22.08 -1.88
N TYR A 60 6.32 -21.53 -2.95
CA TYR A 60 5.81 -21.56 -4.32
C TYR A 60 4.42 -20.93 -4.54
N SER A 61 3.88 -20.18 -3.57
CA SER A 61 2.57 -19.53 -3.69
C SER A 61 2.60 -18.13 -4.29
N PHE A 62 3.78 -17.47 -4.33
CA PHE A 62 3.93 -16.09 -4.80
C PHE A 62 3.43 -15.91 -6.24
N ASP A 63 2.46 -15.01 -6.42
CA ASP A 63 1.95 -14.58 -7.73
C ASP A 63 2.15 -13.06 -7.91
N LEU A 64 3.13 -12.72 -8.74
CA LEU A 64 3.47 -11.33 -9.07
C LEU A 64 2.29 -10.58 -9.71
N ASN A 65 1.58 -11.21 -10.64
CA ASN A 65 0.50 -10.56 -11.39
C ASN A 65 -0.68 -10.25 -10.46
N TYR A 66 -1.01 -11.18 -9.57
CA TYR A 66 -2.03 -10.96 -8.55
C TYR A 66 -1.65 -9.78 -7.65
N LEU A 67 -0.39 -9.72 -7.19
CA LEU A 67 0.06 -8.69 -6.26
C LEU A 67 0.05 -7.30 -6.90
N GLN A 68 0.59 -7.19 -8.11
CA GLN A 68 0.59 -5.94 -8.89
C GLN A 68 -0.84 -5.46 -9.17
N LYS A 69 -1.74 -6.36 -9.58
CA LYS A 69 -3.15 -6.03 -9.80
C LYS A 69 -3.83 -5.56 -8.52
N SER A 70 -3.61 -6.24 -7.40
CA SER A 70 -4.21 -5.87 -6.12
C SER A 70 -3.71 -4.52 -5.60
N LEU A 71 -2.44 -4.18 -5.81
CA LEU A 71 -1.89 -2.86 -5.54
C LEU A 71 -2.47 -1.78 -6.46
N ALA A 72 -2.62 -2.06 -7.75
CA ALA A 72 -3.24 -1.13 -8.70
C ALA A 72 -4.72 -0.85 -8.37
N ASP A 73 -5.46 -1.87 -7.94
CA ASP A 73 -6.83 -1.71 -7.46
C ASP A 73 -6.88 -0.80 -6.21
N CYS A 74 -5.95 -1.01 -5.25
CA CYS A 74 -5.83 -0.15 -4.07
C CYS A 74 -5.53 1.30 -4.45
N ARG A 75 -4.63 1.54 -5.41
CA ARG A 75 -4.34 2.88 -5.94
C ARG A 75 -5.58 3.55 -6.50
N SER A 76 -6.35 2.83 -7.33
CA SER A 76 -7.56 3.35 -7.99
C SER A 76 -8.65 3.72 -6.97
N LEU A 77 -8.86 2.87 -5.97
CA LEU A 77 -9.81 3.12 -4.89
C LEU A 77 -9.37 4.33 -4.05
N LEU A 78 -8.10 4.37 -3.63
CA LEU A 78 -7.57 5.48 -2.84
C LEU A 78 -7.69 6.81 -3.58
N ARG A 79 -7.36 6.81 -4.89
CA ARG A 79 -7.49 8.01 -5.74
C ARG A 79 -8.94 8.46 -5.84
N SER A 80 -9.87 7.53 -6.05
CA SER A 80 -11.31 7.84 -6.12
C SER A 80 -11.84 8.48 -4.83
N CYS A 81 -11.28 8.15 -3.68
CA CYS A 81 -11.66 8.76 -2.39
C CYS A 81 -11.26 10.25 -2.28
N VAL A 82 -10.17 10.66 -2.94
CA VAL A 82 -9.49 11.93 -2.62
C VAL A 82 -9.33 12.87 -3.80
N VAL A 83 -9.65 12.44 -5.02
CA VAL A 83 -9.44 13.22 -6.27
C VAL A 83 -10.12 14.59 -6.25
N ARG A 84 -11.26 14.72 -5.56
CA ARG A 84 -12.00 15.98 -5.43
C ARG A 84 -11.43 16.94 -4.39
N HIS A 85 -10.53 16.46 -3.52
CA HIS A 85 -10.06 17.16 -2.32
C HIS A 85 -8.58 17.51 -2.38
N LEU A 86 -7.82 16.75 -3.15
CA LEU A 86 -6.37 16.85 -3.18
C LEU A 86 -5.88 17.45 -4.50
N THR A 87 -4.81 18.22 -4.39
CA THR A 87 -4.12 18.79 -5.55
C THR A 87 -3.46 17.71 -6.40
N ASP A 88 -3.22 18.00 -7.68
CA ASP A 88 -2.47 17.11 -8.59
C ASP A 88 -1.12 16.68 -8.01
N LYS A 89 -0.44 17.59 -7.30
CA LYS A 89 0.81 17.27 -6.60
C LYS A 89 0.64 16.17 -5.54
N SER A 90 -0.50 16.11 -4.87
CA SER A 90 -0.77 15.07 -3.86
C SER A 90 -1.26 13.78 -4.51
N LEU A 91 -2.02 13.87 -5.60
CA LEU A 91 -2.42 12.72 -6.41
C LEU A 91 -1.19 12.05 -7.05
N GLY A 92 -0.25 12.83 -7.59
CA GLY A 92 1.01 12.33 -8.11
C GLY A 92 1.88 11.64 -7.04
N ARG A 93 1.74 11.99 -5.76
CA ARG A 93 2.41 11.24 -4.67
C ARG A 93 1.80 9.85 -4.48
N ILE A 94 0.48 9.72 -4.61
CA ILE A 94 -0.18 8.41 -4.54
C ILE A 94 0.35 7.55 -5.68
N ASP A 95 0.40 8.13 -6.87
CA ASP A 95 0.95 7.49 -8.06
C ASP A 95 2.40 7.02 -7.83
N GLU A 96 3.31 7.92 -7.42
CA GLU A 96 4.71 7.58 -7.11
C GLU A 96 4.86 6.45 -6.06
N VAL A 97 3.99 6.44 -5.04
CA VAL A 97 4.02 5.40 -4.00
C VAL A 97 3.64 4.04 -4.56
N PHE A 98 2.50 3.96 -5.24
CA PHE A 98 2.03 2.69 -5.78
C PHE A 98 2.92 2.20 -6.93
N ASP A 99 3.40 3.09 -7.81
CA ASP A 99 4.33 2.74 -8.88
C ASP A 99 5.58 2.06 -8.32
N THR A 100 6.11 2.55 -7.20
CA THR A 100 7.26 1.94 -6.53
C THR A 100 6.95 0.54 -6.03
N PHE A 101 5.80 0.33 -5.39
CA PHE A 101 5.42 -0.97 -4.83
C PHE A 101 4.88 -1.96 -5.87
N THR A 102 4.56 -1.50 -7.09
CA THR A 102 4.23 -2.37 -8.22
C THR A 102 5.44 -2.73 -9.08
N ASP A 103 6.64 -2.25 -8.76
CA ASP A 103 7.85 -2.58 -9.51
C ASP A 103 8.14 -4.09 -9.48
N THR A 104 8.25 -4.71 -10.67
CA THR A 104 8.46 -6.15 -10.81
C THR A 104 9.73 -6.60 -10.09
N ALA A 105 10.85 -5.91 -10.32
CA ALA A 105 12.13 -6.31 -9.75
C ALA A 105 12.12 -6.23 -8.23
N LEU A 106 11.49 -5.19 -7.66
CA LEU A 106 11.29 -5.07 -6.22
C LEU A 106 10.47 -6.23 -5.66
N LEU A 107 9.30 -6.51 -6.24
CA LEU A 107 8.40 -7.56 -5.73
C LEU A 107 9.02 -8.95 -5.86
N GLU A 108 9.56 -9.30 -7.02
CA GLU A 108 10.23 -10.59 -7.20
C GLU A 108 11.42 -10.75 -6.25
N THR A 109 12.23 -9.70 -6.08
CA THR A 109 13.33 -9.73 -5.12
C THR A 109 12.82 -9.87 -3.70
N ALA A 110 11.76 -9.16 -3.30
CA ALA A 110 11.24 -9.19 -1.94
C ALA A 110 10.70 -10.58 -1.54
N PHE A 111 10.02 -11.28 -2.43
CA PHE A 111 9.37 -12.56 -2.12
C PHE A 111 10.23 -13.80 -2.39
N ARG A 112 11.41 -13.65 -3.00
CA ARG A 112 12.34 -14.78 -3.24
C ARG A 112 12.89 -15.34 -1.90
N GLN A 113 13.07 -16.66 -1.82
CA GLN A 113 13.53 -17.34 -0.60
C GLN A 113 14.95 -16.91 -0.18
N ASP A 114 15.87 -16.80 -1.13
CA ASP A 114 17.27 -16.39 -0.93
C ASP A 114 17.45 -14.86 -1.11
N SER A 115 16.39 -14.09 -0.87
CA SER A 115 16.41 -12.65 -1.04
C SER A 115 17.35 -11.97 -0.02
N PRO A 116 18.11 -10.94 -0.44
CA PRO A 116 18.82 -10.08 0.52
C PRO A 116 17.86 -9.28 1.42
N TYR A 117 16.56 -9.26 1.11
CA TYR A 117 15.53 -8.56 1.89
C TYR A 117 14.76 -9.48 2.84
N ARG A 118 15.13 -10.76 2.97
CA ARG A 118 14.38 -11.74 3.77
C ARG A 118 14.15 -11.27 5.21
N GLU A 119 15.20 -10.84 5.91
CA GLU A 119 15.07 -10.35 7.30
C GLU A 119 14.16 -9.12 7.43
N ILE A 120 14.08 -8.28 6.39
CA ILE A 120 13.21 -7.10 6.37
C ILE A 120 11.77 -7.54 6.12
N MET A 121 11.57 -8.48 5.19
CA MET A 121 10.25 -9.04 4.89
C MET A 121 9.68 -9.82 6.08
N ASP A 122 10.50 -10.56 6.83
CA ASP A 122 10.09 -11.20 8.10
C ASP A 122 9.48 -10.16 9.05
N LYS A 123 10.15 -9.02 9.24
CA LYS A 123 9.67 -7.94 10.10
C LYS A 123 8.37 -7.32 9.56
N ILE A 124 8.31 -7.07 8.25
CA ILE A 124 7.12 -6.52 7.60
C ILE A 124 5.92 -7.45 7.78
N VAL A 125 6.09 -8.75 7.55
CA VAL A 125 5.02 -9.75 7.69
C VAL A 125 4.56 -9.87 9.14
N VAL A 126 5.49 -9.89 10.10
CA VAL A 126 5.17 -9.87 11.53
C VAL A 126 4.36 -8.62 11.90
N ASP A 127 4.77 -7.45 11.44
CA ASP A 127 4.07 -6.19 11.77
C ASP A 127 2.72 -6.08 11.03
N LEU A 128 2.62 -6.57 9.80
CA LEU A 128 1.35 -6.66 9.06
C LEU A 128 0.36 -7.58 9.77
N ASN A 129 0.79 -8.76 10.21
CA ASN A 129 -0.08 -9.70 10.91
C ASN A 129 -0.59 -9.10 12.23
N LYS A 130 0.30 -8.47 13.02
CA LYS A 130 -0.09 -7.76 14.26
C LYS A 130 -1.10 -6.64 14.00
N ALA A 131 -0.87 -5.83 12.98
CA ALA A 131 -1.76 -4.72 12.67
C ALA A 131 -3.14 -5.20 12.20
N MET A 132 -3.21 -6.34 11.52
CA MET A 132 -4.46 -7.01 11.19
C MET A 132 -5.19 -7.53 12.43
N GLU A 133 -4.48 -8.20 13.35
CA GLU A 133 -5.05 -8.73 14.61
C GLU A 133 -5.63 -7.62 15.50
N ASN A 134 -4.97 -6.45 15.54
CA ASN A 134 -5.41 -5.29 16.31
C ASN A 134 -6.58 -4.53 15.65
N GLY A 135 -6.84 -4.74 14.36
CA GLY A 135 -7.77 -3.92 13.60
C GLY A 135 -7.29 -2.47 13.38
N ASP A 136 -5.98 -2.24 13.43
CA ASP A 136 -5.34 -0.93 13.23
C ASP A 136 -5.41 -0.43 11.77
N ILE A 137 -6.04 -1.22 10.89
CA ILE A 137 -6.09 -1.06 9.42
C ILE A 137 -7.53 -1.10 8.89
#